data_AF-X1PTG4-F1
#
_entry.id   AF-X1PTG4-F1
#
_cell.length_a   1.000
_cell.length_b   1.000
_cell.length_c   1.000
_cell.angle_alpha   90.00
_cell.angle_beta   90.00
_cell.angle_gamma   90.00
#
_symmetry.space_group_name_H-M   'P 1'
#
loop_
_entity.id
_entity.type
_entity.pdbx_description
1 polymer ?
#
loop_
_entity_poly.entity_id
_entity_poly.type
_entity_poly.pdbx_seq_one_letter_code
_entity_poly.pdbx_strand_id
1 'polypeptide(L)'
;MGIISGIVGFYIVVLLVRLFNKTSLKKELKVTIATAIGSYIAIVLASFICGIEIGIGGAIPIEIAIPAMVFWHLIIGIGEAIISALIVFYIYKTKPDFILTESILGVK
;
A
#
# COMPACT_ATOMS: atom_id res chain seq x y z
N MET A 1 6.04 -11.37 -0.28
CA MET A 1 5.57 -10.02 0.11
C MET A 1 4.48 -9.97 1.19
N GLY A 2 3.83 -11.07 1.59
CA GLY A 2 2.65 -11.02 2.47
C GLY A 2 2.85 -10.33 3.83
N ILE A 3 4.01 -10.52 4.47
CA ILE A 3 4.32 -9.88 5.77
C ILE A 3 4.61 -8.39 5.57
N ILE A 4 5.61 -8.06 4.74
CA ILE A 4 6.04 -6.66 4.57
C ILE A 4 4.94 -5.83 3.93
N SER A 5 4.44 -6.26 2.76
CA SER A 5 3.40 -5.50 2.07
C SER A 5 2.10 -5.44 2.87
N GLY A 6 1.67 -6.56 3.46
CA GLY A 6 0.43 -6.62 4.23
C GLY A 6 0.48 -5.79 5.51
N ILE A 7 1.49 -6.01 6.37
CA ILE A 7 1.59 -5.33 7.66
C ILE A 7 1.95 -3.85 7.46
N VAL A 8 3.03 -3.57 6.73
CA VAL A 8 3.51 -2.18 6.56
C VAL A 8 2.49 -1.37 5.77
N GLY A 9 1.94 -1.93 4.69
CA GLY A 9 0.87 -1.29 3.93
C GLY A 9 -0.35 -0.96 4.79
N PHE A 10 -0.83 -1.92 5.60
CA PHE A 10 -1.96 -1.68 6.50
C PHE A 10 -1.70 -0.53 7.48
N TYR A 11 -0.54 -0.51 8.14
CA TYR A 11 -0.23 0.57 9.08
C TYR A 11 -0.01 1.92 8.39
N ILE A 12 0.50 1.95 7.15
CA ILE A 12 0.54 3.17 6.35
C ILE A 12 -0.89 3.68 6.06
N VAL A 13 -1.81 2.79 5.66
CA VAL A 13 -3.22 3.17 5.45
C VAL A 13 -3.84 3.74 6.73
N VAL A 14 -3.64 3.07 7.88
CA VAL A 14 -4.11 3.55 9.18
C VAL A 14 -3.56 4.95 9.49
N LEU A 15 -2.25 5.14 9.30
CA LEU A 15 -1.60 6.43 9.52
C LEU A 15 -2.22 7.53 8.63
N LEU A 16 -2.34 7.26 7.33
CA LEU A 16 -2.87 8.22 6.36
C LEU A 16 -4.33 8.56 6.62
N VAL A 17 -5.18 7.58 6.94
CA VAL A 17 -6.57 7.83 7.31
C VAL A 17 -6.65 8.74 8.55
N ARG A 18 -5.83 8.48 9.58
CA ARG A 18 -5.77 9.33 10.78
C ARG A 18 -5.33 10.75 10.48
N LEU A 19 -4.41 10.94 9.54
CA LEU A 19 -4.01 12.27 9.07
C LEU A 19 -5.17 12.96 8.32
N PHE A 20 -5.84 12.24 7.43
CA PHE A 20 -6.97 12.76 6.67
C PHE A 20 -8.22 13.01 7.52
N ASN A 21 -8.34 12.46 8.73
CA ASN A 21 -9.43 12.81 9.64
C ASN A 21 -9.48 14.29 10.03
N LYS A 22 -8.36 15.02 9.87
CA LYS A 22 -8.32 16.48 10.07
C LYS A 22 -8.91 17.28 8.88
N THR A 23 -9.32 16.61 7.82
CA THR A 23 -9.81 17.22 6.58
C THR A 23 -11.32 17.00 6.41
N SER A 24 -11.96 17.84 5.61
CA SER A 24 -13.39 17.76 5.26
C SER A 24 -13.71 16.69 4.19
N LEU A 25 -12.78 15.77 3.89
CA LEU A 25 -13.00 14.71 2.91
C LEU A 25 -14.09 13.73 3.38
N LYS A 26 -14.81 13.12 2.44
CA LYS A 26 -15.75 12.04 2.74
C LYS A 26 -15.00 10.79 3.22
N LYS A 27 -15.60 10.00 4.11
CA LYS A 27 -15.01 8.76 4.67
C LYS A 27 -14.48 7.82 3.60
N GLU A 28 -15.33 7.52 2.61
CA GLU A 28 -15.00 6.72 1.42
C GLU A 28 -13.73 7.21 0.71
N LEU A 29 -13.56 8.52 0.55
CA LEU A 29 -12.45 9.11 -0.16
C LEU A 29 -11.16 9.10 0.68
N LYS A 30 -11.28 9.32 2.00
CA LYS A 30 -10.14 9.18 2.94
C LYS A 30 -9.53 7.78 2.85
N VAL A 31 -10.35 6.75 2.95
CA VAL A 31 -9.89 5.35 2.91
C VAL A 31 -9.37 4.98 1.52
N THR A 32 -10.03 5.44 0.44
CA THR A 32 -9.60 5.19 -0.94
C THR A 32 -8.22 5.78 -1.23
N ILE A 33 -8.00 7.06 -0.91
CA ILE A 33 -6.71 7.73 -1.15
C ILE A 33 -5.62 7.13 -0.26
N ALA A 34 -5.94 6.85 1.01
CA ALA A 34 -5.00 6.20 1.92
C ALA A 34 -4.59 4.81 1.41
N THR A 35 -5.54 4.05 0.85
CA THR A 35 -5.28 2.73 0.25
C THR A 35 -4.36 2.85 -0.95
N ALA A 36 -4.61 3.78 -1.88
CA ALA A 36 -3.75 4.01 -3.06
C ALA A 36 -2.29 4.26 -2.66
N ILE A 37 -2.08 5.19 -1.73
CA ILE A 37 -0.74 5.57 -1.28
C ILE A 37 -0.11 4.44 -0.47
N GLY A 38 -0.89 3.79 0.40
CA GLY A 38 -0.46 2.68 1.24
C GLY A 38 0.02 1.48 0.43
N SER A 39 -0.74 1.06 -0.58
CA SER A 39 -0.35 -0.07 -1.43
C SER A 39 0.86 0.26 -2.31
N TYR A 40 0.94 1.49 -2.85
CA TYR A 40 2.11 1.95 -3.61
C TYR A 40 3.40 1.90 -2.77
N ILE A 41 3.38 2.47 -1.56
CA ILE A 41 4.56 2.48 -0.70
C ILE A 41 4.91 1.06 -0.26
N ALA A 42 3.91 0.25 0.08
CA ALA A 42 4.10 -1.12 0.53
C ALA A 42 4.79 -1.99 -0.54
N ILE A 43 4.38 -1.89 -1.81
CA ILE A 43 4.96 -2.71 -2.88
C ILE A 43 6.39 -2.27 -3.25
N VAL A 44 6.66 -0.96 -3.21
CA VAL A 44 8.01 -0.42 -3.44
C VAL A 44 8.95 -0.80 -2.29
N LEU A 45 8.49 -0.72 -1.04
CA LEU A 45 9.29 -1.13 0.11
C LEU A 45 9.57 -2.64 0.10
N ALA A 46 8.54 -3.43 -0.21
CA ALA A 46 8.71 -4.87 -0.30
C ALA A 46 9.65 -5.28 -1.43
N SER A 47 9.67 -4.55 -2.55
CA SER A 47 10.60 -4.83 -3.67
C SER A 47 12.04 -4.46 -3.34
N PHE A 48 12.24 -3.37 -2.59
CA PHE A 48 13.55 -3.00 -2.06
C PHE A 48 14.13 -4.08 -1.16
N ILE A 49 13.31 -4.59 -0.22
CA ILE A 49 13.75 -5.66 0.70
C ILE A 49 14.01 -6.96 -0.06
N CYS A 50 13.18 -7.30 -1.05
CA CYS A 50 13.42 -8.43 -1.93
C CYS A 50 14.73 -8.29 -2.72
N GLY A 51 15.06 -7.08 -3.20
CA GLY A 51 16.34 -6.80 -3.85
C GLY A 51 17.54 -7.01 -2.92
N ILE A 52 17.42 -6.63 -1.64
CA ILE A 52 18.43 -6.91 -0.60
C ILE A 52 18.58 -8.43 -0.40
N GLU A 53 17.47 -9.15 -0.26
CA GLU A 53 17.49 -10.62 -0.08
C GLU A 53 18.17 -11.34 -1.25
N ILE A 54 17.90 -10.92 -2.50
CA ILE A 54 18.57 -11.44 -3.70
C ILE A 54 20.07 -11.17 -3.64
N GLY A 55 20.48 -9.96 -3.26
CA GLY A 55 21.88 -9.57 -3.13
C GLY A 55 22.62 -10.38 -2.06
N ILE A 56 22.01 -10.55 -0.89
CA ILE A 56 22.54 -11.38 0.22
C ILE A 56 22.62 -12.85 -0.20
N GLY A 57 21.66 -13.32 -0.98
CA GLY A 57 21.64 -14.68 -1.53
C GLY A 57 22.74 -14.96 -2.56
N GLY A 58 23.48 -13.94 -3.01
CA GLY A 58 24.61 -14.09 -3.93
C GLY A 58 24.23 -14.44 -5.38
N ALA A 59 22.94 -14.47 -5.71
CA ALA A 59 22.46 -14.80 -7.05
C ALA A 59 22.75 -13.66 -8.06
N ILE A 60 22.58 -12.42 -7.63
CA ILE A 60 22.81 -11.19 -8.41
C ILE A 60 23.49 -10.17 -7.49
N PRO A 61 24.53 -9.43 -7.92
CA PRO A 61 25.14 -8.36 -7.14
C PRO A 61 24.09 -7.36 -6.64
N ILE A 62 24.22 -6.91 -5.39
CA ILE A 62 23.22 -6.06 -4.74
C ILE A 62 23.01 -4.73 -5.46
N GLU A 63 24.08 -4.21 -6.09
CA GLU A 63 24.11 -2.99 -6.90
C GLU A 63 23.26 -3.11 -8.17
N ILE A 64 22.97 -4.34 -8.61
CA ILE A 64 22.13 -4.63 -9.78
C ILE A 64 20.74 -5.07 -9.31
N ALA A 65 20.67 -5.95 -8.31
CA ALA A 65 19.42 -6.53 -7.82
C ALA A 65 18.46 -5.47 -7.28
N ILE A 66 18.93 -4.54 -6.45
CA ILE A 66 18.07 -3.50 -5.86
C ILE A 66 17.52 -2.57 -6.94
N PRO A 67 18.34 -1.91 -7.79
CA PRO A 67 17.80 -1.00 -8.78
C PRO A 67 16.87 -1.69 -9.78
N ALA A 68 17.21 -2.90 -10.24
CA ALA A 68 16.36 -3.64 -11.16
C ALA A 68 15.00 -3.99 -10.54
N MET A 69 14.98 -4.47 -9.29
CA MET A 69 13.74 -4.81 -8.60
C MET A 69 12.91 -3.57 -8.31
N VAL A 70 13.49 -2.52 -7.73
CA VAL A 70 12.74 -1.31 -7.36
C VAL A 70 12.21 -0.58 -8.61
N PHE A 71 12.99 -0.50 -9.69
CA PHE A 71 12.60 0.22 -10.90
C PHE A 71 11.28 -0.29 -11.48
N TRP A 72 11.16 -1.60 -11.68
CA TRP A 72 9.90 -2.17 -12.18
C TRP A 72 8.75 -1.96 -11.20
N HIS A 73 9.00 -2.09 -9.89
CA HIS A 73 7.99 -1.93 -8.85
C HIS A 73 7.50 -0.50 -8.65
N LEU A 74 8.30 0.51 -9.01
CA LEU A 74 7.83 1.89 -9.11
C LEU A 74 6.79 2.05 -10.21
N ILE A 75 6.96 1.36 -11.36
CA ILE A 75 6.03 1.43 -12.49
C ILE A 75 4.77 0.61 -12.20
N ILE A 76 4.92 -0.68 -11.88
CA ILE A 76 3.77 -1.57 -11.63
C ILE A 76 3.03 -1.19 -10.34
N GLY A 77 3.71 -0.55 -9.38
CA GLY A 77 3.10 -0.05 -8.16
C GLY A 77 2.01 0.99 -8.43
N ILE A 78 2.11 1.77 -9.52
CA ILE A 78 1.04 2.68 -9.94
C ILE A 78 -0.22 1.90 -10.28
N GLY A 79 -0.08 0.79 -11.00
CA GLY A 79 -1.20 -0.12 -11.31
C GLY A 79 -1.82 -0.70 -10.04
N GLU A 80 -0.99 -1.15 -9.11
CA GLU A 80 -1.43 -1.67 -7.80
C GLU A 80 -2.20 -0.62 -6.99
N ALA A 81 -1.72 0.63 -6.99
CA ALA A 81 -2.38 1.75 -6.32
C ALA A 81 -3.77 2.01 -6.90
N ILE A 82 -3.89 2.04 -8.23
CA ILE A 82 -5.15 2.26 -8.93
C ILE A 82 -6.13 1.12 -8.63
N ILE A 83 -5.70 -0.14 -8.81
CA ILE A 83 -6.55 -1.32 -8.62
C ILE A 83 -7.03 -1.39 -7.16
N SER A 84 -6.12 -1.28 -6.20
CA SER A 84 -6.44 -1.32 -4.77
C SER A 84 -7.43 -0.22 -4.38
N ALA A 85 -7.22 1.01 -4.86
CA ALA A 85 -8.12 2.13 -4.60
C ALA A 85 -9.51 1.93 -5.19
N LEU A 86 -9.59 1.46 -6.45
CA LEU A 86 -10.87 1.19 -7.11
C LEU A 86 -11.67 0.10 -6.40
N ILE A 87 -11.02 -0.98 -5.97
CA ILE A 87 -11.65 -2.06 -5.21
C ILE A 87 -12.22 -1.53 -3.90
N VAL A 88 -11.40 -0.81 -3.11
CA VAL A 88 -11.84 -0.27 -1.81
C VAL A 88 -12.95 0.75 -1.99
N PHE A 89 -12.85 1.64 -2.97
CA PHE A 89 -13.89 2.61 -3.28
C PHE A 89 -15.22 1.93 -3.65
N TYR A 90 -15.17 0.92 -4.51
CA TYR A 90 -16.34 0.16 -4.92
C TYR A 90 -17.01 -0.56 -3.74
N ILE A 91 -16.22 -1.21 -2.89
CA ILE A 91 -16.74 -1.86 -1.67
C ILE A 91 -17.39 -0.82 -0.76
N TYR A 92 -16.74 0.32 -0.51
CA TYR A 92 -17.30 1.39 0.32
C TYR A 92 -18.66 1.89 -0.22
N LYS A 93 -18.82 1.96 -1.54
CA LYS A 93 -20.05 2.41 -2.20
C LYS A 93 -21.18 1.39 -2.21
N THR A 94 -20.85 0.11 -2.30
CA THR A 94 -21.84 -0.96 -2.53
C THR A 94 -22.18 -1.76 -1.27
N LYS A 95 -21.17 -2.05 -0.44
CA LYS A 95 -21.23 -2.92 0.73
C LYS A 95 -20.22 -2.42 1.79
N PRO A 96 -20.40 -1.22 2.38
CA PRO A 96 -19.46 -0.65 3.34
C PRO A 96 -19.21 -1.57 4.56
N ASP A 97 -20.20 -2.39 4.93
CA ASP A 97 -20.12 -3.36 6.04
C ASP A 97 -18.99 -4.40 5.88
N PHE A 98 -18.43 -4.56 4.68
CA PHE A 98 -17.28 -5.45 4.45
C PHE A 98 -15.94 -4.85 4.88
N ILE A 99 -15.89 -3.55 5.20
CA ILE A 99 -14.69 -2.89 5.71
C ILE A 99 -14.66 -3.03 7.23
N LEU A 100 -14.38 -4.25 7.69
CA LEU A 100 -14.39 -4.62 9.12
C LEU A 100 -13.39 -3.81 9.97
N THR A 101 -12.41 -3.19 9.32
CA THR A 101 -11.34 -2.41 9.97
C THR A 101 -11.70 -0.94 10.20
N GLU A 102 -12.93 -0.49 9.91
CA GLU A 102 -13.33 0.92 10.11
C GLU A 102 -13.05 1.43 11.53
N SER A 103 -13.29 0.60 12.55
CA SER A 103 -13.02 0.93 13.95
C SER A 103 -11.53 1.16 14.23
N ILE A 104 -10.65 0.36 13.62
CA ILE A 104 -9.18 0.45 13.76
C ILE A 104 -8.64 1.68 13.02
N LEU A 105 -9.18 1.92 11.82
CA LEU A 105 -8.85 3.08 11.00
C LEU A 105 -9.25 4.39 11.70
N GLY A 106 -10.26 4.34 12.58
CA GLY A 106 -10.74 5.49 13.33
C GLY A 106 -11.30 6.59 12.43
N VAL A 107 -11.89 6.21 11.29
CA VAL A 107 -12.44 7.13 10.29
C VAL A 107 -13.59 7.93 10.91
N LYS A 108 -13.42 9.25 11.02
CA LYS A 108 -14.45 10.18 11.52
C LYS A 108 -15.10 10.93 10.38
#